data_AF-A0A850SKE3-F1
#
_entry.id   AF-A0A850SKE3-F1
#
_cell.length_a   1.000
_cell.length_b   1.000
_cell.length_c   1.000
_cell.angle_alpha   90.00
_cell.angle_beta   90.00
_cell.angle_gamma   90.00
#
_symmetry.space_group_name_H-M   'P 1'
#
loop_
_entity.id
_entity.type
_entity.pdbx_description
1 polymer ?
#
loop_
_entity_poly.entity_id
_entity_poly.type
_entity_poly.pdbx_seq_one_letter_code
_entity_poly.pdbx_strand_id
1 'polypeptide(L)'
;MLFRRDTATLRERAQLALASIQRNAYAMSVLRARLESRVGASNGDSRQELERVLELVKNGEVILNEMSGKMEAAKYLEEFITIIDSAAGSVGEIRDDIEKMVPIAESALAEIHEAVAKISGGEYPGAPPTSQELQKLIMEEAENAAKAAEAKMPVPPAAEAAAEPEQEREAEPA
;
A
#
# COMPACT_ATOMS: atom_id res chain seq x y z
N MET A 1 8.81 -0.58 -13.90
CA MET A 1 9.04 -1.25 -12.59
C MET A 1 10.47 -0.94 -12.15
N LEU A 2 10.66 -0.04 -11.18
CA LEU A 2 12.00 0.39 -10.75
C LEU A 2 12.64 -0.57 -9.73
N PHE A 3 11.85 -1.42 -9.06
CA PHE A 3 12.34 -2.31 -8.00
C PHE A 3 11.77 -3.73 -8.13
N ARG A 4 12.28 -4.55 -9.06
CA ARG A 4 12.01 -6.01 -9.03
C ARG A 4 13.23 -6.84 -9.43
N ARG A 5 13.67 -7.72 -8.52
CA ARG A 5 13.38 -9.17 -8.66
C ARG A 5 13.77 -10.08 -7.49
N ASP A 6 14.65 -9.69 -6.55
CA ASP A 6 15.15 -10.64 -5.53
C ASP A 6 14.88 -10.25 -4.05
N THR A 7 13.82 -9.48 -3.78
CA THR A 7 13.53 -8.96 -2.43
C THR A 7 13.14 -10.04 -1.43
N ALA A 8 12.52 -11.14 -1.85
CA ALA A 8 12.09 -12.22 -0.95
C ALA A 8 13.29 -12.89 -0.23
N THR A 9 14.36 -13.22 -1.00
CA THR A 9 15.58 -13.81 -0.43
C THR A 9 16.38 -12.81 0.41
N LEU A 10 16.24 -11.52 0.12
CA LEU A 10 16.95 -10.45 0.81
C LEU A 10 16.26 -10.16 2.16
N ARG A 11 14.93 -10.17 2.20
CA ARG A 11 14.11 -10.06 3.40
C ARG A 11 14.36 -11.22 4.37
N GLU A 12 14.39 -12.46 3.87
CA GLU A 12 14.75 -13.63 4.70
C GLU A 12 16.17 -13.53 5.26
N ARG A 13 17.15 -13.17 4.42
CA ARG A 13 18.54 -12.95 4.87
C ARG A 13 18.63 -11.82 5.91
N ALA A 14 17.90 -10.73 5.72
CA ALA A 14 17.84 -9.62 6.66
C ALA A 14 17.20 -10.04 8.01
N GLN A 15 16.16 -10.85 7.99
CA GLN A 15 15.54 -11.38 9.21
C GLN A 15 16.48 -12.32 9.97
N LEU A 16 17.17 -13.23 9.27
CA LEU A 16 18.16 -14.11 9.89
C LEU A 16 19.33 -13.31 10.49
N ALA A 17 19.80 -12.30 9.77
CA ALA A 17 20.85 -11.41 10.25
C ALA A 17 20.40 -10.59 11.47
N LEU A 18 19.18 -10.04 11.46
CA LEU A 18 18.61 -9.33 12.60
C LEU A 18 18.50 -10.24 13.84
N ALA A 19 17.95 -11.44 13.67
CA ALA A 19 17.84 -12.42 14.76
C ALA A 19 19.23 -12.81 15.32
N SER A 20 20.24 -12.94 14.46
CA SER A 20 21.63 -13.17 14.89
C SER A 20 22.20 -11.98 15.66
N ILE A 21 21.98 -10.75 15.21
CA ILE A 21 22.47 -9.54 15.87
C ILE A 21 21.82 -9.38 17.25
N GLN A 22 20.51 -9.55 17.34
CA GLN A 22 19.77 -9.51 18.61
C GLN A 22 20.27 -10.57 19.59
N ARG A 23 20.49 -11.81 19.11
CA ARG A 23 21.07 -12.88 19.94
C ARG A 23 22.48 -12.54 20.42
N ASN A 24 23.30 -11.94 19.56
CA ASN A 24 24.66 -11.53 19.92
C ASN A 24 24.66 -10.36 20.91
N ALA A 25 23.76 -9.38 20.74
CA ALA A 25 23.58 -8.27 21.69
C ALA A 25 23.19 -8.80 23.08
N TYR A 26 22.26 -9.75 23.13
CA TYR A 26 21.89 -10.43 24.37
C TYR A 26 23.06 -11.23 24.98
N ALA A 27 23.83 -11.95 24.18
CA ALA A 27 25.01 -12.66 24.68
C ALA A 27 26.06 -11.69 25.26
N MET A 28 26.26 -10.53 24.63
CA MET A 28 27.14 -9.47 25.12
C MET A 28 26.64 -8.87 26.44
N SER A 29 25.34 -8.64 26.60
CA SER A 29 24.80 -8.11 27.87
C SER A 29 24.95 -9.11 29.03
N VAL A 30 24.77 -10.41 28.77
CA VAL A 30 25.04 -11.48 29.75
C VAL A 30 26.53 -11.55 30.09
N LEU A 31 27.41 -11.45 29.09
CA LEU A 31 28.85 -11.45 29.31
C LEU A 31 29.29 -10.21 30.09
N ARG A 32 28.73 -9.04 29.80
CA ARG A 32 28.95 -7.79 30.53
C ARG A 32 28.63 -7.97 32.00
N ALA A 33 27.44 -8.46 32.33
CA ALA A 33 27.02 -8.68 33.71
C ALA A 33 27.98 -9.62 34.47
N ARG A 34 28.47 -10.67 33.81
CA ARG A 34 29.47 -11.59 34.39
C ARG A 34 30.83 -10.94 34.58
N LEU A 35 31.27 -10.11 33.63
CA LEU A 35 32.54 -9.38 33.73
C LEU A 35 32.48 -8.30 34.81
N GLU A 36 31.38 -7.55 34.90
CA GLU A 36 31.15 -6.56 35.97
C GLU A 36 31.24 -7.20 37.36
N SER A 37 30.64 -8.39 37.52
CA SER A 37 30.77 -9.17 38.75
C SER A 37 32.21 -9.60 39.06
N ARG A 38 32.98 -10.03 38.05
CA ARG A 38 34.36 -10.50 38.22
C ARG A 38 35.37 -9.38 38.46
N VAL A 39 35.19 -8.22 37.81
CA VAL A 39 36.03 -7.03 38.03
C VAL A 39 36.00 -6.63 39.50
N GLY A 40 34.82 -6.64 40.13
CA GLY A 40 34.65 -6.33 41.56
C GLY A 40 35.35 -7.29 42.52
N ALA A 41 35.72 -8.50 42.07
CA ALA A 41 36.41 -9.52 42.86
C ALA A 41 37.89 -9.72 42.48
N SER A 42 38.40 -8.98 41.49
CA SER A 42 39.77 -9.15 40.96
C SER A 42 40.74 -8.09 41.51
N ASN A 43 42.03 -8.42 41.56
CA ASN A 43 43.10 -7.56 42.09
C ASN A 43 44.27 -7.44 41.10
N GLY A 44 44.98 -6.30 41.16
CA GLY A 44 46.22 -6.07 40.40
C GLY A 44 46.03 -6.09 38.87
N ASP A 45 46.99 -6.64 38.15
CA ASP A 45 47.03 -6.66 36.68
C ASP A 45 45.82 -7.39 36.05
N SER A 46 45.32 -8.43 36.72
CA SER A 46 44.12 -9.17 36.28
C SER A 46 42.86 -8.30 36.22
N ARG A 47 42.80 -7.26 37.08
CA ARG A 47 41.69 -6.31 37.09
C ARG A 47 41.74 -5.37 35.89
N GLN A 48 42.93 -4.88 35.55
CA GLN A 48 43.09 -3.99 34.40
C GLN A 48 42.75 -4.71 33.08
N GLU A 49 43.14 -5.98 32.94
CA GLU A 49 42.75 -6.78 31.78
C GLU A 49 41.24 -7.02 31.72
N LEU A 50 40.60 -7.36 32.85
CA LEU A 50 39.14 -7.52 32.92
C LEU A 50 38.38 -6.22 32.62
N GLU A 51 38.89 -5.07 33.07
CA GLU A 51 38.33 -3.75 32.78
C GLU A 51 38.42 -3.42 31.28
N ARG A 52 39.54 -3.73 30.61
CA ARG A 52 39.67 -3.58 29.15
C ARG A 52 38.68 -4.47 28.39
N VAL A 53 38.57 -5.74 28.78
CA VAL A 53 37.62 -6.67 28.14
C VAL A 53 36.17 -6.20 28.38
N LEU A 54 35.86 -5.72 29.57
CA LEU A 54 34.55 -5.17 29.90
C LEU A 54 34.20 -3.97 29.01
N GLU A 55 35.15 -3.08 28.76
CA GLU A 55 34.95 -1.93 27.87
C GLU A 55 34.68 -2.37 26.42
N LEU A 56 35.45 -3.33 25.90
CA LEU A 56 35.21 -3.90 24.57
C LEU A 56 33.81 -4.51 24.45
N VAL A 57 33.35 -5.20 25.49
CA VAL A 57 32.04 -5.85 25.52
C VAL A 57 30.92 -4.80 25.58
N LYS A 58 31.09 -3.74 26.37
CA LYS A 58 30.17 -2.60 26.39
C LYS A 58 30.05 -1.94 25.02
N ASN A 59 31.18 -1.68 24.37
CA ASN A 59 31.19 -1.09 23.04
C ASN A 59 30.54 -2.03 22.01
N GLY A 60 30.82 -3.33 22.07
CA GLY A 60 30.20 -4.33 21.21
C GLY A 60 28.68 -4.43 21.41
N GLU A 61 28.20 -4.40 22.65
CA GLU A 61 26.76 -4.39 22.96
C GLU A 61 26.06 -3.16 22.37
N VAL A 62 26.64 -1.96 22.53
CA VAL A 62 26.09 -0.72 21.98
C VAL A 62 26.00 -0.78 20.46
N ILE A 63 27.08 -1.20 19.78
CA ILE A 63 27.10 -1.34 18.32
C ILE A 63 26.02 -2.32 17.84
N LEU A 64 25.91 -3.49 18.48
CA LEU A 64 24.92 -4.49 18.08
C LEU A 64 23.48 -4.01 18.30
N ASN A 65 23.21 -3.28 19.39
CA ASN A 65 21.90 -2.67 19.63
C ASN A 65 21.57 -1.60 18.58
N GLU A 66 22.53 -0.74 18.24
CA GLU A 66 22.36 0.29 17.20
C GLU A 66 22.12 -0.35 15.82
N MET A 67 22.88 -1.39 15.48
CA MET A 67 22.70 -2.15 14.23
C MET A 67 21.32 -2.82 14.17
N SER A 68 20.86 -3.43 15.27
CA SER A 68 19.52 -4.02 15.35
C SER A 68 18.44 -2.99 15.06
N GLY A 69 18.50 -1.82 15.70
CA GLY A 69 17.52 -0.74 15.49
C GLY A 69 17.52 -0.22 14.05
N LYS A 70 18.70 -0.04 13.43
CA LYS A 70 18.81 0.37 12.02
C LYS A 70 18.25 -0.68 11.06
N MET A 71 18.47 -1.97 11.34
CA MET A 71 17.94 -3.06 10.51
C MET A 71 16.42 -3.20 10.63
N GLU A 72 15.85 -2.96 11.81
CA GLU A 72 14.40 -2.89 12.00
C GLU A 72 13.80 -1.71 11.22
N ALA A 73 14.40 -0.52 11.29
CA ALA A 73 13.96 0.64 10.51
C ALA A 73 14.00 0.39 9.00
N ALA A 74 15.05 -0.30 8.51
CA ALA A 74 15.20 -0.65 7.09
C ALA A 74 14.08 -1.59 6.59
N LYS A 75 13.55 -2.47 7.45
CA LYS A 75 12.42 -3.35 7.10
C LYS A 75 11.16 -2.53 6.76
N TYR A 76 10.88 -1.48 7.53
CA TYR A 76 9.74 -0.60 7.26
C TYR A 76 9.92 0.21 5.98
N LEU A 77 11.16 0.55 5.62
CA LEU A 77 11.46 1.24 4.37
C LEU A 77 11.11 0.38 3.15
N GLU A 78 11.39 -0.93 3.17
CA GLU A 78 11.01 -1.83 2.07
C GLU A 78 9.48 -1.92 1.90
N GLU A 79 8.74 -1.98 3.02
CA GLU A 79 7.28 -1.98 3.01
C GLU A 79 6.74 -0.66 2.45
N PHE A 80 7.34 0.47 2.84
CA PHE A 80 7.00 1.78 2.32
C PHE A 80 7.27 1.91 0.81
N ILE A 81 8.42 1.42 0.32
CA ILE A 81 8.73 1.41 -1.13
C ILE A 81 7.69 0.59 -1.89
N THR A 82 7.28 -0.57 -1.37
CA THR A 82 6.26 -1.42 -2.00
C THR A 82 4.90 -0.71 -2.11
N ILE A 83 4.53 0.04 -1.08
CA ILE A 83 3.30 0.85 -1.09
C ILE A 83 3.39 1.96 -2.15
N ILE A 84 4.51 2.68 -2.20
CA ILE A 84 4.74 3.75 -3.21
C ILE A 84 4.66 3.18 -4.63
N ASP A 85 5.34 2.06 -4.89
CA ASP A 85 5.33 1.43 -6.21
C ASP A 85 3.91 1.03 -6.62
N SER A 86 3.12 0.52 -5.68
CA SER A 86 1.71 0.16 -5.91
C SER A 86 0.86 1.38 -6.20
N ALA A 87 1.01 2.45 -5.40
CA ALA A 87 0.29 3.71 -5.59
C ALA A 87 0.65 4.36 -6.94
N ALA A 88 1.93 4.36 -7.33
CA ALA A 88 2.37 4.85 -8.62
C ALA A 88 1.78 4.04 -9.79
N GLY A 89 1.66 2.72 -9.62
CA GLY A 89 0.96 1.85 -10.56
C GLY A 89 -0.50 2.25 -10.74
N SER A 90 -1.25 2.39 -9.64
CA SER A 90 -2.67 2.78 -9.67
C SER A 90 -2.89 4.16 -10.29
N VAL A 91 -2.03 5.14 -10.00
CA VAL A 91 -2.11 6.46 -10.64
C VAL A 91 -1.86 6.38 -12.14
N GLY A 92 -0.94 5.50 -12.58
CA GLY A 92 -0.70 5.22 -13.98
C GLY A 92 -1.94 4.65 -14.67
N GLU A 93 -2.60 3.67 -14.05
CA GLU A 93 -3.83 3.06 -14.58
C GLU A 93 -4.96 4.09 -14.71
N ILE A 94 -5.18 4.91 -13.67
CA ILE A 94 -6.19 5.99 -13.73
C ILE A 94 -5.88 6.98 -14.85
N ARG A 95 -4.61 7.36 -15.00
CA ARG A 95 -4.19 8.25 -16.09
C ARG A 95 -4.49 7.63 -17.45
N ASP A 96 -4.11 6.37 -17.66
CA ASP A 96 -4.33 5.66 -18.91
C ASP A 96 -5.83 5.53 -19.25
N ASP A 97 -6.68 5.35 -18.23
CA ASP A 97 -8.14 5.30 -18.41
C ASP A 97 -8.73 6.68 -18.76
N ILE A 98 -8.26 7.75 -18.10
CA ILE A 98 -8.65 9.12 -18.43
C ILE A 98 -8.23 9.45 -19.87
N GLU A 99 -7.00 9.12 -20.26
CA GLU A 99 -6.49 9.36 -21.62
C GLU A 99 -7.32 8.65 -22.69
N LYS A 100 -7.91 7.48 -22.39
CA LYS A 100 -8.84 6.79 -23.31
C LYS A 100 -10.25 7.38 -23.29
N MET A 101 -10.73 7.83 -22.13
CA MET A 101 -12.10 8.33 -21.95
C MET A 101 -12.30 9.73 -22.54
N VAL A 102 -11.30 10.61 -22.46
CA VAL A 102 -11.38 11.99 -22.98
C VAL A 102 -11.80 12.03 -24.46
N PRO A 103 -11.12 11.35 -25.41
CA PRO A 103 -11.51 11.41 -26.82
C PRO A 103 -12.89 10.81 -27.10
N ILE A 104 -13.32 9.81 -26.31
CA ILE A 104 -14.67 9.24 -26.42
C ILE A 104 -15.71 10.28 -25.99
N ALA A 105 -15.47 10.96 -24.88
CA ALA A 105 -16.35 12.01 -24.38
C ALA A 105 -16.40 13.21 -25.35
N GLU A 106 -15.26 13.61 -25.92
CA GLU A 106 -15.19 14.65 -26.95
C GLU A 106 -15.98 14.27 -28.22
N SER A 107 -15.87 13.03 -28.68
CA SER A 107 -16.64 12.52 -29.82
C SER A 107 -18.14 12.53 -29.55
N ALA A 108 -18.57 12.03 -28.38
CA ALA A 108 -19.97 12.01 -28.00
C ALA A 108 -20.55 13.44 -27.88
N LEU A 109 -19.79 14.38 -27.33
CA LEU A 109 -20.20 15.78 -27.27
C LEU A 109 -20.31 16.41 -28.66
N ALA A 110 -19.40 16.09 -29.58
CA ALA A 110 -19.47 16.56 -30.96
C ALA A 110 -20.73 16.03 -31.68
N GLU A 111 -21.06 14.75 -31.51
CA GLU A 111 -22.28 14.14 -32.07
C GLU A 111 -23.56 14.78 -31.51
N ILE A 112 -23.61 15.04 -30.21
CA ILE A 112 -24.73 15.77 -29.58
C ILE A 112 -24.84 17.18 -30.18
N HIS A 113 -23.73 17.89 -30.32
CA HIS A 113 -23.71 19.21 -30.93
C HIS A 113 -24.21 19.19 -32.38
N GLU A 114 -23.82 18.19 -33.17
CA GLU A 114 -24.29 18.02 -34.55
C GLU A 114 -25.80 17.71 -34.60
N ALA A 115 -26.28 16.82 -33.72
CA ALA A 115 -27.70 16.50 -33.62
C ALA A 115 -28.54 17.73 -33.26
N VAL A 116 -28.09 18.54 -32.29
CA VAL A 116 -28.74 19.80 -31.90
C VAL A 116 -28.72 20.80 -33.06
N ALA A 117 -27.59 20.93 -33.77
CA ALA A 117 -27.48 21.83 -34.92
C ALA A 117 -28.46 21.46 -36.05
N LYS A 118 -28.62 20.17 -36.36
CA LYS A 118 -29.60 19.67 -37.36
C LYS A 118 -31.04 19.98 -36.96
N ILE A 119 -31.39 19.84 -35.68
CA ILE A 119 -32.73 20.18 -35.17
C ILE A 119 -32.97 21.70 -35.24
N SER A 120 -31.98 22.52 -34.90
CA SER A 120 -32.11 23.98 -34.83
C SER A 120 -32.05 24.67 -36.20
N GLY A 121 -31.28 24.11 -37.15
CA GLY A 121 -31.12 24.64 -38.51
C GLY A 121 -32.23 24.27 -39.50
N GLY A 122 -33.17 23.40 -39.10
CA GLY A 122 -34.29 22.97 -39.96
C GLY A 122 -33.91 21.97 -41.06
N GLU A 123 -32.70 21.41 -41.02
CA GLU A 123 -32.19 20.41 -41.99
C GLU A 123 -32.56 18.97 -41.62
N TYR A 124 -33.53 18.78 -40.73
CA TYR A 124 -34.02 17.45 -40.39
C TYR A 124 -34.76 16.86 -41.61
N PRO A 125 -34.35 15.70 -42.16
CA PRO A 125 -35.05 15.06 -43.26
C PRO A 125 -36.32 14.39 -42.71
N GLY A 126 -37.33 15.20 -42.41
CA GLY A 126 -38.57 14.79 -41.75
C GLY A 126 -39.07 15.82 -40.74
N ALA A 127 -40.30 15.63 -40.23
CA ALA A 127 -40.79 16.43 -39.12
C ALA A 127 -39.81 16.32 -37.93
N PRO A 128 -39.52 17.43 -37.21
CA PRO A 128 -38.65 17.38 -36.05
C PRO A 128 -39.19 16.33 -35.06
N PRO A 129 -38.33 15.45 -34.51
CA PRO A 129 -38.79 14.40 -33.61
C PRO A 129 -39.50 15.06 -32.44
N THR A 130 -40.68 14.53 -32.12
CA THR A 130 -41.47 15.03 -30.99
C THR A 130 -40.66 14.82 -29.70
N SER A 131 -40.89 15.66 -28.68
CA SER A 131 -40.19 15.50 -27.39
C SER A 131 -40.28 14.09 -26.82
N GLN A 132 -41.34 13.33 -27.14
CA GLN A 132 -41.52 11.94 -26.73
C GLN A 132 -40.58 10.97 -27.47
N GLU A 133 -40.28 11.21 -28.75
CA GLU A 133 -39.35 10.39 -29.54
C GLU A 133 -37.90 10.63 -29.12
N LEU A 134 -37.54 11.89 -28.85
CA LEU A 134 -36.23 12.23 -28.28
C LEU A 134 -36.03 11.60 -26.89
N GLN A 135 -37.05 11.63 -26.03
CA GLN A 135 -36.97 11.02 -24.70
C GLN A 135 -36.74 9.51 -24.75
N LYS A 136 -37.37 8.82 -25.72
CA LYS A 136 -37.15 7.38 -25.95
C LYS A 136 -35.74 7.07 -26.43
N LEU A 137 -35.25 7.82 -27.41
CA LEU A 137 -33.89 7.63 -27.94
C LEU A 137 -32.83 7.87 -26.87
N ILE A 138 -33.00 8.89 -26.04
CA ILE A 138 -32.08 9.17 -24.91
C ILE A 138 -32.13 8.05 -23.86
N MET A 139 -33.31 7.50 -23.54
CA MET A 139 -33.42 6.37 -22.61
C MET A 139 -32.80 5.09 -23.16
N GLU A 140 -33.01 4.77 -24.45
CA GLU A 140 -32.40 3.59 -25.08
C GLU A 140 -30.88 3.70 -25.13
N GLU A 141 -30.34 4.88 -25.46
CA GLU A 141 -28.90 5.13 -25.48
C GLU A 141 -28.30 5.04 -24.06
N ALA A 142 -28.98 5.57 -23.05
CA ALA A 142 -28.56 5.47 -21.66
C ALA A 142 -28.59 4.02 -21.14
N GLU A 143 -29.60 3.22 -21.51
CA GLU A 143 -29.63 1.79 -21.18
C GLU A 143 -28.52 1.01 -21.89
N ASN A 144 -28.22 1.34 -23.14
CA ASN A 144 -27.14 0.68 -23.88
C ASN A 144 -25.77 1.03 -23.32
N ALA A 145 -25.54 2.29 -22.94
CA ALA A 145 -24.33 2.72 -22.26
C ALA A 145 -24.17 2.04 -20.89
N ALA A 146 -25.26 1.87 -20.12
CA ALA A 146 -25.24 1.16 -18.85
C ALA A 146 -24.91 -0.33 -19.02
N LYS A 147 -25.51 -1.01 -20.00
CA LYS A 147 -25.21 -2.42 -20.32
C LYS A 147 -23.77 -2.61 -20.82
N ALA A 148 -23.23 -1.66 -21.58
CA ALA A 148 -21.84 -1.67 -22.02
C ALA A 148 -20.85 -1.42 -20.89
N ALA A 149 -21.24 -0.65 -19.87
CA ALA A 149 -20.45 -0.44 -18.66
C ALA A 149 -20.42 -1.69 -17.77
N GLU A 150 -21.55 -2.38 -17.57
CA GLU A 150 -21.61 -3.66 -16.85
C GLU A 150 -20.78 -4.76 -17.52
N ALA A 151 -20.72 -4.78 -18.86
CA ALA A 151 -19.92 -5.77 -19.60
C ALA A 151 -18.40 -5.53 -19.55
N LYS A 152 -17.94 -4.35 -19.13
CA LYS A 152 -16.51 -3.97 -19.08
C LYS A 152 -15.93 -3.89 -17.68
N MET A 153 -16.73 -4.05 -16.62
CA MET A 153 -16.19 -4.09 -15.26
C MET A 153 -15.66 -5.51 -14.95
N PRO A 154 -14.34 -5.69 -14.70
CA PRO A 154 -13.87 -6.90 -14.08
C PRO A 154 -14.43 -6.93 -12.65
N VAL A 155 -15.14 -7.99 -12.30
CA VAL A 155 -15.58 -8.28 -10.93
C VAL A 155 -14.34 -8.22 -10.02
N PRO A 156 -14.22 -7.25 -9.10
CA PRO A 156 -13.20 -7.32 -8.07
C PRO A 156 -13.53 -8.54 -7.19
N PRO A 157 -12.54 -9.35 -6.79
CA PRO A 157 -12.81 -10.46 -5.89
C PRO A 157 -13.43 -9.89 -4.62
N ALA A 158 -14.65 -10.34 -4.33
CA ALA A 158 -15.37 -10.01 -3.11
C ALA A 158 -14.44 -10.27 -1.92
N ALA A 159 -14.02 -9.18 -1.27
CA ALA A 159 -13.52 -9.22 0.08
C ALA A 159 -14.66 -9.74 0.96
N GLU A 160 -14.61 -11.03 1.28
CA GLU A 160 -15.45 -11.62 2.32
C GLU A 160 -15.25 -10.83 3.63
N ALA A 161 -16.33 -10.16 4.01
CA ALA A 161 -16.84 -10.00 5.36
C ALA A 161 -15.82 -9.61 6.45
N ALA A 162 -15.65 -8.30 6.62
CA ALA A 162 -15.35 -7.74 7.93
C ALA A 162 -16.07 -6.39 8.08
N ALA A 163 -17.33 -6.43 8.51
CA ALA A 163 -18.04 -5.30 9.11
C ALA A 163 -19.27 -5.78 9.89
N GLU A 164 -19.08 -6.13 11.17
CA GLU A 164 -20.01 -5.66 12.21
C GLU A 164 -19.79 -4.13 12.35
N PRO A 165 -20.79 -3.29 12.69
CA PRO A 165 -21.62 -3.42 13.90
C PRO A 165 -23.06 -2.85 13.82
N GLU A 166 -23.88 -3.12 14.85
CA GLU A 166 -24.81 -2.19 15.57
C GLU A 166 -25.78 -3.03 16.43
N GLN A 167 -25.64 -3.00 17.77
CA GLN A 167 -26.49 -2.23 18.70
C GLN A 167 -28.01 -2.44 18.55
N GLU A 168 -28.56 -3.35 19.35
CA GLU A 168 -29.97 -3.29 19.78
C GLU A 168 -30.04 -3.14 21.30
N ARG A 169 -30.79 -2.13 21.74
CA ARG A 169 -31.15 -1.85 23.14
C ARG A 169 -32.31 -2.73 23.59
N GLU A 170 -32.25 -3.09 24.88
CA GLU A 170 -33.35 -3.24 25.86
C GLU A 170 -34.62 -4.01 25.48
N ALA A 171 -34.84 -5.12 26.21
CA ALA A 171 -36.08 -5.33 26.97
C ALA A 171 -35.88 -6.40 28.07
N GLU A 172 -35.92 -5.96 29.33
CA GLU A 172 -36.36 -6.76 30.49
C GLU A 172 -37.78 -7.31 30.22
N PRO A 173 -38.21 -8.46 30.78
CA PRO A 173 -38.57 -8.50 32.22
C PRO A 173 -38.44 -9.88 32.92
N ALA A 174 -38.28 -9.85 34.25
CA ALA A 174 -39.11 -10.52 35.28
C ALA A 174 -38.35 -10.69 36.61
#